data_AF-A0A928FC87-F1
#
_entry.id   AF-A0A928FC87-F1
#
_cell.length_a   1.000
_cell.length_b   1.000
_cell.length_c   1.000
_cell.angle_alpha   90.00
_cell.angle_beta   90.00
_cell.angle_gamma   90.00
#
_symmetry.space_group_name_H-M   'P 1'
#
loop_
_entity.id
_entity.type
_entity.pdbx_description
1 polymer ?
#
loop_
_entity_poly.entity_id
_entity_poly.type
_entity_poly.pdbx_seq_one_letter_code
_entity_poly.pdbx_strand_id
1 'polypeptide(L)'
;MNARYSDIYEGNEPYLFISYSHRDGQCLETVKRILEDNSIRYWYDNGLHSGDDWNMVIARRLKDAAACLLLLSPNSAGSEYVKNELNFAINHGIPIHTLLVRPFVMPLDIEMMTGRIQMVEMQGAYEEKLIKALPPEVFAGRETASSEKDELSHPLFEPVELIADRQGTRTYLGRHKLLSYKCAIAEDVLKDDEVADIGDRLKTASRILHPLFPRIVDYTLSGRRLTVFREHLGGDFLDNWLEGNQLTEEEIVAIITDVVRGLEDLYGMGLAVRDFPRGSMVITGDRKLKMTRIYNPYYGFVKFREETKRYYFEKELQEISILLASLCLGKEPYMPIRIIEEKRFTKRFLLKINTVIQKCAKENGRPVYGSFAELLGDLGTPACTGKDKSFLKARAKKLCEYDKAREERTNSFVATDRQPQPVVGYGSLEEKFGFDGTVLLSEPSDEEKLDFSIMMCSTGQVLNFGKSEIIIGKDSRCDMVWSQPYVSRAHLKLRKNPDESYSVTDLGSTNGTYVIDVGLGEPDWVRVPSGEEKTVYKGAKIRVGSSEIQIL
;
A
#
# COMPACT_ATOMS: atom_id res chain seq x y z
N MET A 1 31.57 -12.34 -6.47
CA MET A 1 31.20 -10.98 -6.90
C MET A 1 29.83 -10.72 -6.31
N ASN A 2 29.74 -9.67 -5.49
CA ASN A 2 28.65 -9.46 -4.52
C ASN A 2 27.30 -9.26 -5.20
N ALA A 3 26.33 -10.11 -4.87
CA ALA A 3 24.92 -9.90 -5.16
C ALA A 3 24.47 -8.62 -4.44
N ARG A 4 23.95 -7.64 -5.18
CA ARG A 4 23.22 -6.54 -4.55
C ARG A 4 21.86 -7.09 -4.16
N TYR A 5 21.67 -7.23 -2.84
CA TYR A 5 20.40 -7.58 -2.24
C TYR A 5 19.37 -6.49 -2.56
N SER A 6 18.07 -6.80 -2.47
CA SER A 6 17.06 -5.76 -2.34
C SER A 6 17.48 -4.84 -1.18
N ASP A 7 17.64 -3.54 -1.45
CA ASP A 7 18.16 -2.56 -0.49
C ASP A 7 17.18 -2.28 0.69
N ILE A 8 16.06 -3.01 0.79
CA ILE A 8 15.02 -2.80 1.80
C ILE A 8 15.00 -4.00 2.74
N TYR A 9 15.19 -3.74 4.03
CA TYR A 9 14.99 -4.73 5.07
C TYR A 9 13.51 -4.97 5.26
N GLU A 10 13.10 -6.22 5.08
CA GLU A 10 11.69 -6.56 5.22
C GLU A 10 11.44 -7.67 6.25
N GLY A 11 12.48 -8.23 6.86
CA GLY A 11 12.41 -9.26 7.92
C GLY A 11 11.79 -8.78 9.24
N ASN A 12 11.96 -9.56 10.31
CA ASN A 12 11.30 -9.35 11.61
C ASN A 12 12.22 -8.80 12.72
N GLU A 13 13.51 -8.60 12.43
CA GLU A 13 14.46 -7.97 13.35
C GLU A 13 14.24 -6.46 13.41
N PRO A 14 14.66 -5.77 14.48
CA PRO A 14 14.51 -4.32 14.61
C PRO A 14 15.11 -3.56 13.42
N TYR A 15 14.39 -2.59 12.85
CA TYR A 15 14.82 -1.82 11.68
C TYR A 15 14.41 -0.34 11.79
N LEU A 16 15.04 0.50 10.97
CA LEU A 16 14.64 1.89 10.80
C LEU A 16 13.57 2.04 9.73
N PHE A 17 12.48 2.73 10.02
CA PHE A 17 11.58 3.25 8.99
C PHE A 17 12.13 4.58 8.48
N ILE A 18 12.45 4.73 7.20
CA ILE A 18 12.92 6.01 6.64
C ILE A 18 11.72 6.76 6.08
N SER A 19 11.35 7.86 6.75
CA SER A 19 10.37 8.82 6.23
C SER A 19 11.10 9.90 5.44
N TYR A 20 10.83 9.98 4.15
CA TYR A 20 11.50 10.91 3.24
C TYR A 20 10.55 11.37 2.14
N SER A 21 10.90 12.48 1.49
CA SER A 21 10.24 12.82 0.23
C SER A 21 10.91 12.05 -0.90
N HIS A 22 10.14 11.42 -1.80
CA HIS A 22 10.68 10.86 -3.04
C HIS A 22 11.49 11.87 -3.87
N ARG A 23 11.28 13.19 -3.65
CA ARG A 23 12.06 14.28 -4.26
C ARG A 23 13.50 14.37 -3.74
N ASP A 24 13.79 13.75 -2.60
CA ASP A 24 15.11 13.71 -1.95
C ASP A 24 15.81 12.37 -2.20
N GLY A 25 15.49 11.67 -3.29
CA GLY A 25 16.05 10.36 -3.62
C GLY A 25 17.59 10.31 -3.63
N GLN A 26 18.27 11.37 -4.07
CA GLN A 26 19.75 11.42 -3.99
C GLN A 26 20.27 11.44 -2.54
N CYS A 27 19.56 12.13 -1.65
CA CYS A 27 19.87 12.11 -0.22
C CYS A 27 19.58 10.73 0.36
N LEU A 28 18.43 10.13 0.01
CA LEU A 28 18.11 8.76 0.40
C LEU A 28 19.22 7.79 -0.03
N GLU A 29 19.69 7.82 -1.29
CA GLU A 29 20.78 6.96 -1.76
C GLU A 29 22.10 7.18 -1.00
N THR A 30 22.36 8.41 -0.57
CA THR A 30 23.53 8.73 0.26
C THR A 30 23.38 8.13 1.65
N VAL A 31 22.20 8.29 2.26
CA VAL A 31 21.88 7.72 3.58
C VAL A 31 21.89 6.19 3.52
N LYS A 32 21.32 5.57 2.48
CA LYS A 32 21.34 4.13 2.26
C LYS A 32 22.76 3.58 2.31
N ARG A 33 23.69 4.17 1.56
CA ARG A 33 25.10 3.76 1.60
C ARG A 33 25.70 3.84 3.01
N ILE A 34 25.41 4.91 3.75
CA ILE A 34 25.87 5.05 5.14
C ILE A 34 25.29 3.94 6.02
N LEU A 35 24.00 3.64 5.88
CA LEU A 35 23.34 2.57 6.64
C LEU A 35 23.89 1.19 6.26
N GLU A 36 24.09 0.92 4.97
CA GLU A 36 24.66 -0.31 4.43
C GLU A 36 26.11 -0.53 4.91
N ASP A 37 26.96 0.49 4.84
CA ASP A 37 28.36 0.46 5.30
C ASP A 37 28.47 0.15 6.80
N ASN A 38 27.41 0.47 7.57
CA ASN A 38 27.30 0.20 9.00
C ASN A 38 26.41 -1.01 9.32
N SER A 39 26.02 -1.78 8.30
CA SER A 39 25.17 -2.98 8.43
C SER A 39 23.84 -2.71 9.15
N ILE A 40 23.23 -1.53 8.95
CA ILE A 40 21.97 -1.15 9.58
C ILE A 40 20.79 -1.64 8.74
N ARG A 41 19.78 -2.21 9.40
CA ARG A 41 18.52 -2.63 8.77
C ARG A 41 17.57 -1.45 8.64
N TYR A 42 17.02 -1.23 7.45
CA TYR A 42 16.09 -0.14 7.21
C TYR A 42 15.01 -0.52 6.19
N TRP A 43 13.83 0.06 6.34
CA TRP A 43 12.70 -0.04 5.43
C TRP A 43 12.29 1.37 5.03
N TYR A 44 11.83 1.56 3.79
CA TYR A 44 11.31 2.84 3.35
C TYR A 44 10.30 2.66 2.24
N ASP A 45 9.51 3.69 2.01
CA ASP A 45 8.48 3.67 1.00
C ASP A 45 9.03 3.99 -0.40
N ASN A 46 8.78 3.14 -1.40
CA ASN A 46 9.29 3.32 -2.77
C ASN A 46 8.35 4.14 -3.69
N GLY A 47 7.19 4.61 -3.19
CA GLY A 47 6.23 5.44 -3.97
C GLY A 47 5.24 4.63 -4.84
N LEU A 48 5.22 3.33 -4.62
CA LEU A 48 4.50 2.18 -5.18
C LEU A 48 2.99 1.91 -5.00
N HIS A 49 2.05 2.85 -4.75
CA HIS A 49 0.85 2.44 -3.97
C HIS A 49 -0.49 2.51 -4.68
N SER A 50 -1.29 1.46 -4.53
CA SER A 50 -2.71 1.50 -4.85
C SER A 50 -3.57 0.85 -3.74
N GLY A 51 -4.57 1.57 -3.22
CA GLY A 51 -5.59 1.06 -2.30
C GLY A 51 -5.32 1.23 -0.80
N ASP A 52 -6.38 1.09 0.00
CA ASP A 52 -6.39 1.21 1.47
C ASP A 52 -5.50 0.18 2.16
N ASP A 53 -5.32 -0.99 1.55
CA ASP A 53 -4.43 -2.05 2.04
C ASP A 53 -2.98 -1.57 2.15
N TRP A 54 -2.50 -0.66 1.29
CA TRP A 54 -1.11 -0.21 1.35
C TRP A 54 -0.86 0.85 2.42
N ASN A 55 -1.81 1.78 2.62
CA ASN A 55 -1.73 2.70 3.76
C ASN A 55 -1.67 1.93 5.08
N MET A 56 -2.38 0.80 5.16
CA MET A 56 -2.26 -0.14 6.28
C MET A 56 -0.86 -0.77 6.37
N VAL A 57 -0.25 -1.17 5.26
CA VAL A 57 1.14 -1.70 5.24
C VAL A 57 2.15 -0.65 5.72
N ILE A 58 2.10 0.59 5.22
CA ILE A 58 2.98 1.69 5.67
C ILE A 58 2.78 1.93 7.17
N ALA A 59 1.53 2.11 7.60
CA ALA A 59 1.22 2.35 9.01
C ALA A 59 1.71 1.19 9.89
N ARG A 60 1.60 -0.06 9.42
CA ARG A 60 2.04 -1.24 10.17
C ARG A 60 3.56 -1.36 10.21
N ARG A 61 4.26 -1.12 9.09
CA ARG A 61 5.73 -1.07 9.03
C ARG A 61 6.28 0.04 9.91
N LEU A 62 5.68 1.24 9.87
CA LEU A 62 6.06 2.32 10.75
C LEU A 62 5.80 1.98 12.22
N LYS A 63 4.65 1.36 12.54
CA LYS A 63 4.31 0.88 13.90
C LYS A 63 5.32 -0.13 14.46
N ASP A 64 5.84 -1.01 13.62
CA ASP A 64 6.75 -2.08 14.04
C ASP A 64 8.23 -1.67 14.01
N ALA A 65 8.55 -0.50 13.45
CA ALA A 65 9.91 -0.02 13.34
C ALA A 65 10.49 0.30 14.73
N ALA A 66 11.80 0.04 14.89
CA ALA A 66 12.52 0.40 16.11
C ALA A 66 12.62 1.93 16.27
N ALA A 67 12.77 2.63 15.14
CA ALA A 67 12.67 4.08 15.08
C ALA A 67 12.31 4.55 13.66
N CYS A 68 11.78 5.77 13.58
CA CYS A 68 11.57 6.51 12.34
C CYS A 68 12.78 7.44 12.10
N LEU A 69 13.49 7.26 10.99
CA LEU A 69 14.49 8.19 10.48
C LEU A 69 13.81 9.17 9.52
N LEU A 70 13.57 10.39 9.98
CA LEU A 70 13.04 11.49 9.17
C LEU A 70 14.19 12.17 8.40
N LEU A 71 14.17 12.07 7.07
CA LEU A 71 15.03 12.87 6.20
C LEU A 71 14.37 14.24 5.98
N LEU A 72 14.68 15.19 6.85
CA LEU A 72 14.03 16.49 6.89
C LEU A 72 14.65 17.45 5.87
N SER A 73 13.84 17.85 4.90
CA SER A 73 14.16 18.79 3.84
C SER A 73 12.92 19.67 3.59
N PRO A 74 13.04 20.75 2.79
CA PRO A 74 11.87 21.48 2.30
C PRO A 74 10.83 20.59 1.62
N ASN A 75 11.26 19.53 0.93
CA ASN A 75 10.36 18.63 0.20
C ASN A 75 9.62 17.69 1.15
N SER A 76 10.28 17.15 2.17
CA SER A 76 9.64 16.27 3.14
C SER A 76 8.78 17.04 4.13
N ALA A 77 9.20 18.25 4.53
CA ALA A 77 8.39 19.16 5.35
C ALA A 77 7.07 19.58 4.67
N GLY A 78 7.06 19.68 3.34
CA GLY A 78 5.86 19.98 2.55
C GLY A 78 5.03 18.76 2.12
N SER A 79 5.43 17.55 2.50
CA SER A 79 4.76 16.31 2.07
C SER A 79 3.70 15.90 3.09
N GLU A 80 2.43 15.83 2.66
CA GLU A 80 1.34 15.33 3.51
C GLU A 80 1.55 13.87 3.93
N TYR A 81 2.20 13.04 3.09
CA TYR A 81 2.58 11.67 3.47
C TYR A 81 3.58 11.66 4.63
N VAL A 82 4.64 12.46 4.54
CA VAL A 82 5.65 12.57 5.60
C VAL A 82 5.03 13.14 6.87
N LYS A 83 4.12 14.12 6.76
CA LYS A 83 3.38 14.66 7.92
C LYS A 83 2.49 13.61 8.56
N ASN A 84 1.82 12.77 7.77
CA ASN A 84 0.98 11.69 8.28
C ASN A 84 1.82 10.63 9.00
N GLU A 85 2.94 10.22 8.41
CA GLU A 85 3.90 9.30 9.04
C GLU A 85 4.49 9.89 10.32
N LEU A 86 4.90 11.16 10.30
CA LEU A 86 5.44 11.84 11.46
C LEU A 86 4.41 11.94 12.60
N ASN A 87 3.18 12.34 12.29
CA ASN A 87 2.08 12.34 13.25
C ASN A 87 1.78 10.94 13.78
N PHE A 88 1.79 9.93 12.91
CA PHE A 88 1.58 8.55 13.32
C PHE A 88 2.67 8.09 14.29
N ALA A 89 3.94 8.38 13.98
CA ALA A 89 5.08 8.08 14.83
C ALA A 89 4.97 8.75 16.19
N ILE A 90 4.65 10.05 16.23
CA ILE A 90 4.43 10.80 17.47
C ILE A 90 3.30 10.19 18.31
N ASN A 91 2.15 9.92 17.69
CA ASN A 91 0.96 9.42 18.39
C ASN A 91 1.13 8.00 18.95
N HIS A 92 2.02 7.20 18.35
CA HIS A 92 2.31 5.84 18.80
C HIS A 92 3.59 5.74 19.63
N GLY A 93 4.27 6.87 19.90
CA GLY A 93 5.50 6.90 20.68
C GLY A 93 6.69 6.21 20.00
N ILE A 94 6.69 6.13 18.67
CA ILE A 94 7.82 5.60 17.91
C ILE A 94 8.96 6.63 17.98
N PRO A 95 10.19 6.24 18.39
CA PRO A 95 11.32 7.15 18.42
C PRO A 95 11.59 7.76 17.04
N ILE A 96 11.80 9.08 16.98
CA ILE A 96 12.09 9.78 15.73
C ILE A 96 13.50 10.34 15.79
N HIS A 97 14.30 10.02 14.79
CA HIS A 97 15.62 10.59 14.54
C HIS A 97 15.55 11.44 13.28
N THR A 98 16.05 12.66 13.34
CA THR A 98 15.92 13.59 12.22
C THR A 98 17.29 13.89 11.63
N LEU A 99 17.44 13.61 10.34
CA LEU A 99 18.56 14.09 9.53
C LEU A 99 18.09 15.33 8.76
N LEU A 100 18.56 16.51 9.15
CA LEU A 100 18.33 17.75 8.41
C LEU A 100 19.21 17.76 7.16
N VAL A 101 18.59 17.48 6.02
CA VAL A 101 19.24 17.35 4.70
C VAL A 101 19.86 18.68 4.26
N ARG A 102 19.16 19.79 4.52
CA ARG A 102 19.64 21.15 4.26
C ARG A 102 18.90 22.15 5.15
N PRO A 103 19.52 23.26 5.56
CA PRO A 103 18.84 24.33 6.27
C PRO A 103 17.71 24.95 5.44
N PHE A 104 16.57 25.24 6.07
CA PHE A 104 15.44 25.94 5.48
C PHE A 104 14.56 26.55 6.57
N VAL A 105 13.66 27.46 6.17
CA VAL A 105 12.63 27.98 7.08
C VAL A 105 11.59 26.88 7.29
N MET A 106 11.56 26.33 8.50
CA MET A 106 10.67 25.23 8.85
C MET A 106 9.21 25.70 8.91
N PRO A 107 8.28 25.00 8.27
CA PRO A 107 6.85 25.22 8.47
C PRO A 107 6.45 25.04 9.95
N LEU A 108 5.54 25.88 10.44
CA LEU A 108 5.14 25.90 11.86
C LEU A 108 4.59 24.55 12.35
N ASP A 109 3.90 23.80 11.50
CA ASP A 109 3.40 22.45 11.79
C ASP A 109 4.55 21.46 12.01
N ILE A 110 5.56 21.48 11.15
CA ILE A 110 6.76 20.65 11.28
C ILE A 110 7.61 21.09 12.48
N GLU A 111 7.75 22.40 12.71
CA GLU A 111 8.45 22.94 13.89
C GLU A 111 7.77 22.50 15.19
N MET A 112 6.43 22.53 15.22
CA MET A 112 5.64 22.05 16.36
C MET A 112 5.82 20.54 16.59
N MET A 113 5.83 19.73 15.51
CA MET A 113 6.00 18.28 15.60
C MET A 113 7.41 17.87 15.99
N THR A 114 8.42 18.63 15.54
CA THR A 114 9.83 18.26 15.68
C THR A 114 10.59 19.08 16.72
N GLY A 115 9.99 20.09 17.35
CA GLY A 115 10.68 21.03 18.24
C GLY A 115 11.29 20.42 19.51
N ARG A 116 10.96 19.17 19.84
CA ARG A 116 11.58 18.41 20.94
C ARG A 116 12.54 17.31 20.47
N ILE A 117 12.65 17.11 19.16
CA ILE A 117 13.47 16.06 18.53
C ILE A 117 14.83 16.66 18.18
N GLN A 118 15.90 16.02 18.64
CA GLN A 118 17.25 16.42 18.26
C GLN A 118 17.51 16.09 16.79
N MET A 119 18.07 17.06 16.06
CA MET A 119 18.39 16.91 14.63
C MET A 119 19.89 16.80 14.39
N VAL A 120 20.27 15.99 13.42
CA VAL A 120 21.63 15.93 12.86
C VAL A 120 21.61 16.67 11.54
N GLU A 121 22.43 17.71 11.38
CA GLU A 121 22.56 18.39 10.09
C GLU A 121 23.53 17.63 9.18
N MET A 122 23.23 17.54 7.87
CA MET A 122 24.13 16.97 6.84
C MET A 122 25.33 17.90 6.56
N GLN A 123 26.09 18.22 7.60
CA GLN A 123 27.31 19.04 7.54
C GLN A 123 28.37 18.50 8.51
N GLY A 124 29.65 18.61 8.11
CA GLY A 124 30.76 18.09 8.90
C GLY A 124 30.71 16.58 9.05
N ALA A 125 31.09 16.05 10.22
CA ALA A 125 31.04 14.62 10.54
C ALA A 125 29.61 14.16 10.88
N TYR A 126 28.65 14.34 9.96
CA TYR A 126 27.26 14.00 10.20
C TYR A 126 27.00 12.51 10.13
N GLU A 127 27.78 11.74 9.36
CA GLU A 127 27.64 10.28 9.29
C GLU A 127 27.85 9.66 10.68
N GLU A 128 28.93 10.04 11.37
CA GLU A 128 29.22 9.56 12.73
C GLU A 128 28.13 9.97 13.73
N LYS A 129 27.64 11.21 13.63
CA LYS A 129 26.57 11.73 14.49
C LYS A 129 25.24 11.00 14.26
N LEU A 130 24.89 10.73 13.01
CA LEU A 130 23.72 9.98 12.63
C LEU A 130 23.81 8.57 13.20
N ILE A 131 24.89 7.85 12.93
CA ILE A 131 25.13 6.49 13.43
C ILE A 131 25.06 6.42 14.96
N LYS A 132 25.64 7.39 15.67
CA LYS A 132 25.59 7.46 17.14
C LYS A 132 24.19 7.74 17.68
N ALA A 133 23.34 8.41 16.92
CA ALA A 133 21.99 8.75 17.35
C ALA A 133 21.02 7.57 17.20
N LEU A 134 21.28 6.62 16.30
CA LEU A 134 20.36 5.53 15.98
C LEU A 134 20.30 4.46 17.08
N PRO A 135 19.17 3.75 17.24
CA PRO A 135 19.02 2.71 18.24
C PRO A 135 20.00 1.54 18.02
N PRO A 136 20.68 1.01 19.04
CA PRO A 136 21.67 -0.05 18.88
C PRO A 136 21.10 -1.34 18.29
N GLU A 137 19.81 -1.60 18.48
CA GLU A 137 19.12 -2.77 17.97
C GLU A 137 19.01 -2.79 16.44
N VAL A 138 19.11 -1.68 15.72
CA VAL A 138 18.97 -1.69 14.24
C VAL A 138 20.24 -2.15 13.51
N PHE A 139 21.37 -2.27 14.21
CA PHE A 139 22.65 -2.69 13.65
C PHE A 139 22.69 -4.23 13.52
N ALA A 140 22.92 -4.74 12.32
CA ALA A 140 23.16 -6.16 12.10
C ALA A 140 24.53 -6.56 12.67
N GLY A 141 24.57 -7.67 13.41
CA GLY A 141 25.80 -8.17 14.05
C GLY A 141 26.08 -7.66 15.46
N ARG A 142 25.22 -6.82 16.05
CA ARG A 142 25.15 -6.68 17.52
C ARG A 142 24.12 -7.66 18.05
N GLU A 143 24.59 -8.84 18.43
CA GLU A 143 23.79 -9.78 19.22
C GLU A 143 23.30 -9.08 20.49
N THR A 144 22.03 -8.67 20.53
CA THR A 144 21.31 -8.66 21.80
C THR A 144 21.20 -10.12 22.20
N ALA A 145 22.14 -10.54 23.05
CA ALA A 145 22.09 -11.79 23.77
C ALA A 145 20.85 -11.80 24.67
N SER A 146 19.71 -12.18 24.09
CA SER A 146 18.55 -12.70 24.81
C SER A 146 18.00 -13.86 24.01
N SER A 147 18.56 -15.03 24.33
CA SER A 147 17.96 -16.36 24.28
C SER A 147 16.60 -16.48 23.59
N GLU A 148 16.58 -17.17 22.46
CA GLU A 148 15.69 -18.33 22.24
C GLU A 148 16.21 -19.10 21.02
N LYS A 149 17.24 -19.92 21.28
CA LYS A 149 17.48 -21.15 20.52
C LYS A 149 16.31 -22.09 20.83
N ASP A 150 15.20 -21.95 20.14
CA ASP A 150 14.30 -23.07 19.90
C ASP A 150 14.31 -23.32 18.39
N GLU A 151 15.04 -24.37 18.05
CA GLU A 151 15.47 -24.74 16.71
C GLU A 151 14.27 -24.95 15.77
N LEU A 152 14.46 -24.71 14.47
CA LEU A 152 13.62 -25.23 13.38
C LEU A 152 13.59 -26.78 13.41
N SER A 153 12.99 -27.33 14.45
CA SER A 153 12.96 -28.76 14.74
C SER A 153 11.71 -29.34 14.13
N HIS A 154 11.88 -29.99 12.98
CA HIS A 154 10.82 -30.76 12.32
C HIS A 154 11.20 -32.25 12.32
N PRO A 155 10.26 -33.19 12.53
CA PRO A 155 10.57 -34.62 12.55
C PRO A 155 11.14 -35.12 11.21
N LEU A 156 10.72 -34.51 10.10
CA LEU A 156 11.07 -34.95 8.74
C LEU A 156 12.04 -34.04 7.99
N PHE A 157 12.17 -32.77 8.39
CA PHE A 157 12.90 -31.77 7.62
C PHE A 157 13.97 -31.11 8.48
N GLU A 158 15.06 -30.72 7.85
CA GLU A 158 16.12 -29.92 8.47
C GLU A 158 16.51 -28.77 7.54
N PRO A 159 16.76 -27.57 8.09
CA PRO A 159 17.36 -26.48 7.33
C PRO A 159 18.81 -26.81 7.01
N VAL A 160 19.24 -26.41 5.81
CA VAL A 160 20.62 -26.60 5.32
C VAL A 160 21.31 -25.25 5.17
N GLU A 161 20.67 -24.29 4.49
CA GLU A 161 21.25 -23.01 4.14
C GLU A 161 20.16 -21.93 4.03
N LEU A 162 20.42 -20.71 4.51
CA LEU A 162 19.55 -19.57 4.25
C LEU A 162 19.74 -19.11 2.80
N ILE A 163 18.68 -19.18 1.99
CA ILE A 163 18.74 -18.81 0.57
C ILE A 163 18.06 -17.47 0.27
N ALA A 164 17.21 -16.97 1.19
CA ALA A 164 16.58 -15.65 1.05
C ALA A 164 16.07 -15.10 2.37
N ASP A 165 16.05 -13.77 2.51
CA ASP A 165 15.32 -13.05 3.55
C ASP A 165 14.63 -11.84 2.90
N ARG A 166 13.31 -11.94 2.72
CA ARG A 166 12.50 -10.99 1.94
C ARG A 166 11.08 -10.90 2.51
N GLN A 167 10.46 -9.74 2.48
CA GLN A 167 9.08 -9.42 2.91
C GLN A 167 8.62 -10.05 4.24
N GLY A 168 9.54 -10.23 5.20
CA GLY A 168 9.20 -10.78 6.52
C GLY A 168 9.42 -12.30 6.61
N THR A 169 9.83 -12.91 5.50
CA THR A 169 9.98 -14.36 5.34
C THR A 169 11.45 -14.73 5.13
N ARG A 170 12.02 -15.45 6.09
CA ARG A 170 13.32 -16.13 5.91
C ARG A 170 13.09 -17.45 5.21
N THR A 171 13.71 -17.67 4.05
CA THR A 171 13.61 -18.92 3.30
C THR A 171 14.94 -19.66 3.34
N TYR A 172 14.90 -20.89 3.82
CA TYR A 172 16.03 -21.81 3.84
C TYR A 172 15.85 -22.89 2.77
N LEU A 173 16.95 -23.29 2.14
CA LEU A 173 17.05 -24.60 1.53
C LEU A 173 17.01 -25.63 2.66
N GLY A 174 16.06 -26.55 2.58
CA GLY A 174 15.93 -27.67 3.50
C GLY A 174 16.14 -29.01 2.82
N ARG A 175 16.25 -30.05 3.63
CA ARG A 175 16.33 -31.44 3.19
C ARG A 175 15.39 -32.32 4.00
N HIS A 176 14.77 -33.29 3.35
CA HIS A 176 14.08 -34.35 4.07
C HIS A 176 15.10 -35.30 4.71
N LYS A 177 15.07 -35.46 6.03
CA LYS A 177 16.07 -36.21 6.83
C LYS A 177 16.29 -37.65 6.36
N LEU A 178 15.21 -38.36 5.99
CA LEU A 178 15.29 -39.75 5.52
C LEU A 178 15.52 -39.88 4.00
N LEU A 179 14.66 -39.23 3.19
CA LEU A 179 14.65 -39.38 1.73
C LEU A 179 15.65 -38.47 1.00
N SER A 180 16.30 -37.54 1.70
CA SER A 180 17.33 -36.63 1.18
C SER A 180 16.91 -35.71 0.01
N TYR A 181 15.62 -35.62 -0.32
CA TYR A 181 15.14 -34.67 -1.32
C TYR A 181 15.14 -33.23 -0.77
N LYS A 182 15.27 -32.26 -1.66
CA LYS A 182 15.29 -30.82 -1.33
C LYS A 182 13.89 -30.27 -1.08
N CYS A 183 13.74 -29.40 -0.08
CA CYS A 183 12.56 -28.60 0.17
C CYS A 183 12.95 -27.12 0.38
N ALA A 184 11.98 -26.22 0.32
CA ALA A 184 12.14 -24.85 0.80
C ALA A 184 11.40 -24.72 2.13
N ILE A 185 12.06 -24.11 3.11
CA ILE A 185 11.51 -23.90 4.46
C ILE A 185 11.38 -22.39 4.64
N ALA A 186 10.16 -21.89 4.70
CA ALA A 186 9.87 -20.48 4.88
C ALA A 186 9.48 -20.21 6.34
N GLU A 187 10.10 -19.24 6.98
CA GLU A 187 9.88 -18.87 8.36
C GLU A 187 9.38 -17.42 8.42
N ASP A 188 8.23 -17.23 9.05
CA ASP A 188 7.56 -15.95 9.25
C ASP A 188 7.32 -15.73 10.75
N VAL A 189 7.45 -14.50 11.24
CA VAL A 189 7.03 -14.12 12.59
C VAL A 189 5.72 -13.37 12.48
N LEU A 190 4.64 -14.02 12.92
CA LEU A 190 3.30 -13.49 12.88
C LEU A 190 3.04 -12.60 14.09
N LYS A 191 2.08 -11.69 13.95
CA LYS A 191 1.53 -10.95 15.08
C LYS A 191 0.43 -11.75 15.79
N ASP A 192 0.14 -11.38 17.04
CA ASP A 192 -0.84 -12.10 17.85
C ASP A 192 -2.24 -12.15 17.21
N ASP A 193 -2.63 -11.10 16.48
CA ASP A 193 -3.89 -11.02 15.73
C ASP A 193 -3.91 -11.95 14.49
N GLU A 194 -2.75 -12.23 13.89
CA GLU A 194 -2.61 -13.07 12.69
C GLU A 194 -2.52 -14.56 13.05
N VAL A 195 -1.97 -14.90 14.21
CA VAL A 195 -1.87 -16.29 14.69
C VAL A 195 -3.24 -16.97 14.74
N ALA A 196 -4.30 -16.21 15.01
CA ALA A 196 -5.67 -16.73 15.06
C ALA A 196 -6.24 -17.09 13.67
N ASP A 197 -5.83 -16.40 12.60
CA ASP A 197 -6.39 -16.57 11.25
C ASP A 197 -5.54 -17.47 10.33
N ILE A 198 -4.25 -17.66 10.67
CA ILE A 198 -3.27 -18.26 9.77
C ILE A 198 -3.60 -19.72 9.42
N GLY A 199 -4.23 -20.46 10.34
CA GLY A 199 -4.61 -21.85 10.14
C GLY A 199 -5.55 -22.03 8.93
N ASP A 200 -6.56 -21.16 8.79
CA ASP A 200 -7.50 -21.22 7.67
C ASP A 200 -6.86 -20.82 6.35
N ARG A 201 -5.92 -19.86 6.38
CA ARG A 201 -5.12 -19.47 5.21
C ARG A 201 -4.23 -20.60 4.72
N LEU A 202 -3.48 -21.25 5.61
CA LEU A 202 -2.62 -22.39 5.27
C LEU A 202 -3.43 -23.59 4.79
N LYS A 203 -4.58 -23.86 5.41
CA LYS A 203 -5.51 -24.91 4.97
C LYS A 203 -6.05 -24.64 3.56
N THR A 204 -6.35 -23.38 3.24
CA THR A 204 -6.75 -22.99 1.89
C THR A 204 -5.58 -23.16 0.92
N ALA A 205 -4.42 -22.59 1.24
CA ALA A 205 -3.24 -22.62 0.38
C ALA A 205 -2.72 -24.05 0.09
N SER A 206 -2.71 -24.92 1.11
CA SER A 206 -2.25 -26.31 0.98
C SER A 206 -3.15 -27.19 0.11
N ARG A 207 -4.41 -26.79 -0.10
CA ARG A 207 -5.36 -27.51 -0.97
C ARG A 207 -5.27 -27.11 -2.43
N ILE A 208 -4.60 -25.99 -2.74
CA ILE A 208 -4.46 -25.51 -4.11
C ILE A 208 -3.34 -26.29 -4.78
N LEU A 209 -3.74 -27.25 -5.62
CA LEU A 209 -2.84 -28.01 -6.48
C LEU A 209 -2.83 -27.40 -7.88
N HIS A 210 -2.02 -26.35 -8.04
CA HIS A 210 -1.92 -25.63 -9.31
C HIS A 210 -0.46 -25.36 -9.68
N PRO A 211 -0.06 -25.51 -10.97
CA PRO A 211 1.34 -25.35 -11.38
C PRO A 211 1.97 -24.00 -11.07
N LEU A 212 1.19 -22.93 -10.90
CA LEU A 212 1.69 -21.59 -10.55
C LEU A 212 2.18 -21.48 -9.10
N PHE A 213 1.81 -22.42 -8.22
CA PHE A 213 2.12 -22.33 -6.79
C PHE A 213 2.98 -23.52 -6.34
N PRO A 214 3.97 -23.33 -5.45
CA PRO A 214 4.70 -24.43 -4.86
C PRO A 214 3.78 -25.24 -3.96
N ARG A 215 3.89 -26.56 -4.00
CA ARG A 215 3.12 -27.41 -3.09
C ARG A 215 3.58 -27.20 -1.64
N ILE A 216 2.66 -26.83 -0.76
CA ILE A 216 2.89 -26.88 0.69
C ILE A 216 2.84 -28.34 1.13
N VAL A 217 3.90 -28.77 1.82
CA VAL A 217 4.07 -30.14 2.33
C VAL A 217 3.61 -30.21 3.77
N ASP A 218 4.05 -29.25 4.59
CA ASP A 218 3.73 -29.21 6.02
C ASP A 218 3.91 -27.79 6.57
N TYR A 219 3.46 -27.56 7.80
CA TYR A 219 3.78 -26.35 8.55
C TYR A 219 3.84 -26.61 10.06
N THR A 220 4.60 -25.77 10.77
CA THR A 220 4.62 -25.73 12.22
C THR A 220 4.35 -24.31 12.70
N LEU A 221 3.57 -24.18 13.78
CA LEU A 221 3.29 -22.91 14.43
C LEU A 221 3.65 -23.04 15.91
N SER A 222 4.66 -22.30 16.35
CA SER A 222 5.10 -22.27 17.76
C SER A 222 5.06 -20.83 18.28
N GLY A 223 4.06 -20.54 19.10
CA GLY A 223 3.72 -19.17 19.50
C GLY A 223 3.42 -18.31 18.27
N ARG A 224 4.30 -17.34 18.00
CA ARG A 224 4.20 -16.42 16.85
C ARG A 224 5.02 -16.87 15.62
N ARG A 225 5.89 -17.88 15.77
CA ARG A 225 6.74 -18.35 14.68
C ARG A 225 6.00 -19.37 13.83
N LEU A 226 5.73 -19.01 12.58
CA LEU A 226 5.23 -19.91 11.55
C LEU A 226 6.41 -20.41 10.72
N THR A 227 6.47 -21.72 10.49
CA THR A 227 7.39 -22.33 9.54
C THR A 227 6.62 -23.17 8.55
N VAL A 228 6.77 -22.91 7.26
CA VAL A 228 6.10 -23.62 6.17
C VAL A 228 7.12 -24.40 5.35
N PHE A 229 6.87 -25.69 5.19
CA PHE A 229 7.68 -26.60 4.40
C PHE A 229 7.01 -26.79 3.05
N ARG A 230 7.72 -26.46 1.96
CA ARG A 230 7.17 -26.50 0.60
C ARG A 230 8.15 -27.10 -0.40
N GLU A 231 7.64 -27.38 -1.59
CA GLU A 231 8.43 -27.77 -2.75
C GLU A 231 9.60 -26.79 -2.99
N HIS A 232 10.80 -27.34 -3.24
CA HIS A 232 11.92 -26.53 -3.71
C HIS A 232 11.82 -26.35 -5.23
N LEU A 233 11.61 -25.11 -5.65
CA LEU A 233 11.32 -24.79 -7.06
C LEU A 233 12.55 -24.82 -7.98
N GLY A 234 13.76 -24.62 -7.44
CA GLY A 234 14.98 -24.49 -8.24
C GLY A 234 14.90 -23.30 -9.21
N GLY A 235 15.30 -22.12 -8.75
CA GLY A 235 15.20 -20.88 -9.52
C GLY A 235 15.60 -19.66 -8.69
N ASP A 236 15.52 -18.49 -9.32
CA ASP A 236 15.83 -17.20 -8.71
C ASP A 236 14.56 -16.36 -8.59
N PHE A 237 14.55 -15.38 -7.69
CA PHE A 237 13.48 -14.40 -7.68
C PHE A 237 13.50 -13.59 -8.99
N LEU A 238 12.30 -13.31 -9.51
CA LEU A 238 12.13 -12.73 -10.84
C LEU A 238 12.83 -11.38 -10.98
N ASP A 239 12.74 -10.52 -9.97
CA ASP A 239 13.39 -9.21 -9.92
C ASP A 239 14.89 -9.30 -10.14
N ASN A 240 15.58 -10.12 -9.34
CA ASN A 240 17.03 -10.35 -9.45
C ASN A 240 17.39 -10.99 -10.79
N TRP A 241 16.58 -11.94 -11.25
CA TRP A 241 16.84 -12.64 -12.50
C TRP A 241 16.78 -11.68 -13.70
N LEU A 242 15.84 -10.74 -13.71
CA LEU A 242 15.68 -9.77 -14.79
C LEU A 242 16.85 -8.78 -14.90
N GLU A 243 17.60 -8.50 -13.84
CA GLU A 243 18.77 -7.58 -13.89
C GLU A 243 19.85 -8.03 -14.87
N GLY A 244 19.98 -9.35 -15.09
CA GLY A 244 20.96 -9.94 -15.99
C GLY A 244 20.38 -10.66 -17.20
N ASN A 245 19.05 -10.77 -17.30
CA ASN A 245 18.39 -11.61 -18.31
C ASN A 245 17.29 -10.85 -19.05
N GLN A 246 17.11 -11.20 -20.32
CA GLN A 246 16.14 -10.59 -21.21
C GLN A 246 15.29 -11.67 -21.88
N LEU A 247 13.97 -11.51 -21.78
CA LEU A 247 12.98 -12.43 -22.35
C LEU A 247 12.61 -12.05 -23.79
N THR A 248 12.36 -13.03 -24.66
CA THR A 248 11.81 -12.77 -26.01
C THR A 248 10.33 -12.39 -25.96
N GLU A 249 9.78 -11.92 -27.09
CA GLU A 249 8.35 -11.62 -27.20
C GLU A 249 7.47 -12.84 -26.90
N GLU A 250 7.88 -14.01 -27.40
CA GLU A 250 7.19 -15.28 -27.21
C GLU A 250 7.21 -15.71 -25.75
N GLU A 251 8.36 -15.57 -25.09
CA GLU A 251 8.51 -15.91 -23.67
C GLU A 251 7.65 -15.02 -22.78
N ILE A 252 7.63 -13.70 -23.02
CA ILE A 252 6.81 -12.76 -22.27
C ILE A 252 5.32 -13.10 -22.41
N VAL A 253 4.86 -13.36 -23.65
CA VAL A 253 3.45 -13.72 -23.89
C VAL A 253 3.10 -15.04 -23.23
N ALA A 254 3.97 -16.06 -23.33
CA ALA A 254 3.74 -17.36 -22.70
C ALA A 254 3.65 -17.23 -21.17
N ILE A 255 4.62 -16.54 -20.56
CA ILE A 255 4.67 -16.32 -19.11
C ILE A 255 3.41 -15.60 -18.61
N ILE A 256 3.04 -14.49 -19.25
CA ILE A 256 1.85 -13.73 -18.83
C ILE A 256 0.58 -14.54 -19.06
N THR A 257 0.49 -15.30 -20.15
CA THR A 257 -0.66 -16.17 -20.42
C THR A 257 -0.84 -17.21 -19.32
N ASP A 258 0.25 -17.86 -18.90
CA ASP A 258 0.21 -18.88 -17.84
C ASP A 258 -0.18 -18.28 -16.48
N VAL A 259 0.32 -17.08 -16.16
CA VAL A 259 -0.08 -16.35 -14.94
C VAL A 259 -1.57 -16.01 -14.99
N VAL A 260 -2.06 -15.42 -16.09
CA VAL A 260 -3.46 -15.01 -16.22
C VAL A 260 -4.42 -16.20 -16.15
N ARG A 261 -4.07 -17.33 -16.77
CA ARG A 261 -4.86 -18.57 -16.64
C ARG A 261 -4.88 -19.09 -15.22
N GLY A 262 -3.75 -19.05 -14.51
CA GLY A 262 -3.70 -19.43 -13.11
C GLY A 262 -4.57 -18.55 -12.21
N LEU A 263 -4.63 -17.25 -12.50
CA LEU A 263 -5.54 -16.32 -11.80
C LEU A 263 -7.01 -16.62 -12.15
N GLU A 264 -7.32 -16.88 -13.42
CA GLU A 264 -8.67 -17.27 -13.85
C GLU A 264 -9.18 -18.54 -13.15
N ASP A 265 -8.32 -19.56 -13.01
CA ASP A 265 -8.63 -20.78 -12.27
C ASP A 265 -8.88 -20.51 -10.78
N LEU A 266 -8.08 -19.65 -10.15
CA LEU A 266 -8.30 -19.23 -8.75
C LEU A 266 -9.62 -18.48 -8.57
N TYR A 267 -10.00 -17.64 -9.53
CA TYR A 267 -11.28 -16.96 -9.52
C TYR A 267 -12.45 -17.93 -9.59
N GLY A 268 -12.30 -19.01 -10.34
CA GLY A 268 -13.23 -20.15 -10.34
C GLY A 268 -13.39 -20.81 -8.97
N MET A 269 -12.39 -20.68 -8.09
CA MET A 269 -12.41 -21.15 -6.70
C MET A 269 -12.88 -20.09 -5.69
N GLY A 270 -13.22 -18.87 -6.13
CA GLY A 270 -13.58 -17.74 -5.26
C GLY A 270 -12.39 -17.12 -4.53
N LEU A 271 -11.20 -17.21 -5.13
CA LEU A 271 -9.94 -16.73 -4.57
C LEU A 271 -9.28 -15.71 -5.51
N ALA A 272 -8.68 -14.68 -4.92
CA ALA A 272 -7.79 -13.73 -5.57
C ALA A 272 -6.40 -13.76 -4.92
N VAL A 273 -5.40 -13.18 -5.58
CA VAL A 273 -4.02 -13.04 -5.12
C VAL A 273 -3.65 -11.56 -5.04
N ARG A 274 -3.04 -11.15 -3.93
CA ARG A 274 -2.58 -9.75 -3.75
C ARG A 274 -1.09 -9.61 -4.04
N ASP A 275 -0.72 -8.52 -4.72
CA ASP A 275 0.67 -8.03 -4.87
C ASP A 275 1.69 -9.11 -5.27
N PHE A 276 1.28 -10.00 -6.18
CA PHE A 276 2.13 -11.11 -6.60
C PHE A 276 3.41 -10.70 -7.36
N PRO A 277 3.49 -9.57 -8.11
CA PRO A 277 4.69 -9.24 -8.87
C PRO A 277 5.89 -8.87 -7.99
N ARG A 278 5.66 -8.34 -6.78
CA ARG A 278 6.70 -7.76 -5.93
C ARG A 278 7.30 -8.80 -5.00
N GLY A 279 8.53 -9.23 -5.30
CA GLY A 279 9.34 -10.07 -4.40
C GLY A 279 8.76 -11.46 -4.09
N SER A 280 7.64 -11.82 -4.70
CA SER A 280 6.88 -13.06 -4.44
C SER A 280 6.96 -14.06 -5.59
N MET A 281 7.45 -13.65 -6.76
CA MET A 281 7.65 -14.51 -7.93
C MET A 281 9.05 -15.08 -8.02
N VAL A 282 9.12 -16.38 -8.30
CA VAL A 282 10.35 -17.11 -8.63
C VAL A 282 10.26 -17.57 -10.07
N ILE A 283 11.33 -17.39 -10.83
CA ILE A 283 11.50 -17.98 -12.16
C ILE A 283 12.36 -19.23 -12.05
N THR A 284 11.80 -20.36 -12.47
CA THR A 284 12.47 -21.66 -12.42
C THR A 284 13.45 -21.84 -13.58
N GLY A 285 14.33 -22.84 -13.48
CA GLY A 285 15.30 -23.15 -14.54
C GLY A 285 14.68 -23.44 -15.93
N ASP A 286 13.41 -23.88 -15.98
CA ASP A 286 12.62 -24.06 -17.20
C ASP A 286 11.83 -22.81 -17.63
N ARG A 287 12.20 -21.63 -17.10
CA ARG A 287 11.63 -20.30 -17.41
C ARG A 287 10.13 -20.16 -17.11
N LYS A 288 9.62 -20.89 -16.11
CA LYS A 288 8.25 -20.73 -15.62
C LYS A 288 8.22 -19.86 -14.38
N LEU A 289 7.15 -19.08 -14.25
CA LEU A 289 6.92 -18.31 -13.03
C LEU A 289 6.14 -19.11 -12.00
N LYS A 290 6.50 -18.89 -10.75
CA LYS A 290 5.88 -19.48 -9.57
C LYS A 290 5.66 -18.40 -8.52
N MET A 291 4.48 -18.36 -7.90
CA MET A 291 4.16 -17.43 -6.81
C MET A 291 4.33 -18.15 -5.48
N THR A 292 5.13 -17.58 -4.57
CA THR A 292 5.61 -18.33 -3.40
C THR A 292 4.95 -17.95 -2.08
N ARG A 293 4.44 -16.72 -1.91
CA ARG A 293 3.87 -16.21 -0.64
C ARG A 293 2.36 -16.39 -0.49
N ILE A 294 1.83 -17.50 -0.98
CA ILE A 294 0.40 -17.75 -1.12
C ILE A 294 -0.43 -17.75 0.19
N TYR A 295 0.21 -17.94 1.34
CA TYR A 295 -0.45 -17.98 2.65
C TYR A 295 -0.22 -16.71 3.48
N ASN A 296 0.59 -15.77 2.97
CA ASN A 296 0.96 -14.56 3.71
C ASN A 296 -0.30 -13.72 4.02
N PRO A 297 -0.45 -13.19 5.24
CA PRO A 297 -1.63 -12.42 5.62
C PRO A 297 -1.90 -11.21 4.71
N TYR A 298 -0.85 -10.62 4.12
CA TYR A 298 -0.89 -9.40 3.32
C TYR A 298 -0.86 -9.67 1.81
N TYR A 299 0.04 -10.54 1.36
CA TYR A 299 0.37 -10.75 -0.06
C TYR A 299 -0.11 -12.11 -0.61
N GLY A 300 -0.92 -12.83 0.15
CA GLY A 300 -1.37 -14.18 -0.17
C GLY A 300 -2.76 -14.25 -0.80
N PHE A 301 -3.36 -15.44 -0.71
CA PHE A 301 -4.72 -15.67 -1.15
C PHE A 301 -5.72 -14.91 -0.31
N VAL A 302 -6.71 -14.35 -1.00
CA VAL A 302 -7.85 -13.69 -0.38
C VAL A 302 -9.13 -14.27 -0.94
N LYS A 303 -10.00 -14.69 -0.03
CA LYS A 303 -11.35 -15.14 -0.37
C LYS A 303 -12.24 -13.92 -0.54
N PHE A 304 -12.84 -13.79 -1.71
CA PHE A 304 -13.78 -12.71 -2.00
C PHE A 304 -15.22 -13.20 -2.03
N ARG A 305 -16.16 -12.25 -1.93
CA ARG A 305 -17.60 -12.47 -2.16
C ARG A 305 -17.96 -11.95 -3.54
N GLU A 306 -19.15 -12.29 -4.04
CA GLU A 306 -19.55 -11.86 -5.39
C GLU A 306 -19.60 -10.33 -5.50
N GLU A 307 -19.97 -9.62 -4.43
CA GLU A 307 -19.93 -8.14 -4.36
C GLU A 307 -18.52 -7.60 -4.61
N THR A 308 -17.53 -8.13 -3.88
CA THR A 308 -16.14 -7.65 -3.90
C THR A 308 -15.27 -8.25 -5.01
N LYS A 309 -15.80 -9.22 -5.76
CA LYS A 309 -15.09 -9.91 -6.86
C LYS A 309 -14.57 -8.94 -7.91
N ARG A 310 -15.40 -7.94 -8.28
CA ARG A 310 -15.01 -6.94 -9.29
C ARG A 310 -13.82 -6.12 -8.82
N TYR A 311 -13.81 -5.71 -7.54
CA TYR A 311 -12.71 -4.96 -6.94
C TYR A 311 -11.38 -5.73 -7.03
N TYR A 312 -11.37 -7.00 -6.62
CA TYR A 312 -10.15 -7.82 -6.68
C TYR A 312 -9.71 -8.07 -8.12
N PHE A 313 -10.64 -8.35 -9.02
CA PHE A 313 -10.31 -8.58 -10.44
C PHE A 313 -9.57 -7.39 -11.01
N GLU A 314 -10.09 -6.22 -10.71
CA GLU A 314 -9.53 -4.95 -11.10
C GLU A 314 -8.17 -4.64 -10.48
N LYS A 315 -7.88 -5.13 -9.27
CA LYS A 315 -6.55 -5.05 -8.65
C LYS A 315 -5.55 -5.98 -9.32
N GLU A 316 -5.96 -7.21 -9.62
CA GLU A 316 -5.10 -8.16 -10.32
C GLU A 316 -4.77 -7.70 -11.74
N LEU A 317 -5.69 -7.04 -12.45
CA LEU A 317 -5.37 -6.38 -13.71
C LEU A 317 -4.21 -5.37 -13.55
N GLN A 318 -4.21 -4.57 -12.48
CA GLN A 318 -3.11 -3.64 -12.21
C GLN A 318 -1.79 -4.38 -11.95
N GLU A 319 -1.81 -5.46 -11.16
CA GLU A 319 -0.64 -6.29 -10.92
C GLU A 319 -0.11 -6.98 -12.19
N ILE A 320 -1.01 -7.42 -13.08
CA ILE A 320 -0.66 -7.95 -14.41
C ILE A 320 0.04 -6.87 -15.24
N SER A 321 -0.41 -5.61 -15.18
CA SER A 321 0.24 -4.52 -15.90
C SER A 321 1.66 -4.25 -15.43
N ILE A 322 1.90 -4.34 -14.11
CA ILE A 322 3.21 -4.18 -13.49
C ILE A 322 4.11 -5.34 -13.91
N LEU A 323 3.65 -6.58 -13.75
CA LEU A 323 4.42 -7.76 -14.16
C LEU A 323 4.77 -7.72 -15.66
N LEU A 324 3.81 -7.45 -16.53
CA LEU A 324 4.03 -7.39 -17.98
C LEU A 324 5.03 -6.29 -18.35
N ALA A 325 4.96 -5.12 -17.70
CA ALA A 325 5.93 -4.07 -17.89
C ALA A 325 7.33 -4.48 -17.39
N SER A 326 7.43 -5.13 -16.22
CA SER A 326 8.69 -5.62 -15.66
C SER A 326 9.38 -6.62 -16.59
N LEU A 327 8.64 -7.59 -17.13
CA LEU A 327 9.18 -8.57 -18.08
C LEU A 327 9.67 -7.92 -19.39
N CYS A 328 9.00 -6.85 -19.85
CA CYS A 328 9.42 -6.10 -21.02
C CYS A 328 10.68 -5.26 -20.75
N LEU A 329 10.76 -4.59 -19.60
CA LEU A 329 11.83 -3.64 -19.26
C LEU A 329 13.06 -4.32 -18.65
N GLY A 330 12.94 -5.55 -18.14
CA GLY A 330 14.01 -6.22 -17.40
C GLY A 330 14.22 -5.65 -16.00
N LYS A 331 13.27 -4.88 -15.48
CA LYS A 331 13.28 -4.27 -14.14
C LYS A 331 11.91 -3.75 -13.79
N GLU A 332 11.68 -3.45 -12.52
CA GLU A 332 10.42 -2.87 -12.07
C GLU A 332 10.14 -1.51 -12.77
N PRO A 333 8.91 -1.28 -13.29
CA PRO A 333 8.55 -0.04 -13.95
C PRO A 333 8.34 1.09 -12.95
N TYR A 334 8.68 2.31 -13.35
CA TYR A 334 8.24 3.52 -12.63
C TYR A 334 6.79 3.86 -12.96
N MET A 335 6.05 4.36 -11.96
CA MET A 335 4.69 4.86 -12.15
C MET A 335 4.67 6.36 -12.48
N PRO A 336 3.75 6.82 -13.35
CA PRO A 336 2.86 6.00 -14.18
C PRO A 336 3.62 5.22 -15.25
N ILE A 337 3.21 3.97 -15.53
CA ILE A 337 3.89 3.10 -16.49
C ILE A 337 4.03 3.80 -17.84
N ARG A 338 5.26 4.01 -18.28
CA ARG A 338 5.56 4.71 -19.54
C ARG A 338 5.20 3.86 -20.75
N ILE A 339 5.14 4.51 -21.92
CA ILE A 339 5.06 3.76 -23.17
C ILE A 339 6.38 3.01 -23.33
N ILE A 340 6.30 1.70 -23.47
CA ILE A 340 7.46 0.83 -23.66
C ILE A 340 7.93 0.98 -25.09
N GLU A 341 9.21 1.33 -25.27
CA GLU A 341 9.85 1.60 -26.57
C GLU A 341 11.13 0.78 -26.77
N GLU A 342 11.21 -0.38 -26.10
CA GLU A 342 12.36 -1.29 -26.14
C GLU A 342 12.70 -1.71 -27.58
N LYS A 343 13.91 -1.34 -28.03
CA LYS A 343 14.38 -1.55 -29.42
C LYS A 343 14.45 -3.01 -29.84
N ARG A 344 14.57 -3.92 -28.86
CA ARG A 344 14.65 -5.38 -29.08
C ARG A 344 13.32 -5.98 -29.55
N PHE A 345 12.22 -5.25 -29.40
CA PHE A 345 10.89 -5.72 -29.79
C PHE A 345 10.41 -5.11 -31.11
N THR A 346 9.57 -5.87 -31.80
CA THR A 346 8.85 -5.46 -32.99
C THR A 346 7.83 -4.36 -32.66
N LYS A 347 7.62 -3.45 -33.61
CA LYS A 347 6.59 -2.40 -33.49
C LYS A 347 5.20 -2.97 -33.23
N ARG A 348 4.92 -4.16 -33.79
CA ARG A 348 3.64 -4.86 -33.63
C ARG A 348 3.45 -5.33 -32.20
N PHE A 349 4.48 -5.93 -31.61
CA PHE A 349 4.48 -6.34 -30.21
C PHE A 349 4.36 -5.14 -29.27
N LEU A 350 5.20 -4.11 -29.46
CA LEU A 350 5.16 -2.89 -28.65
C LEU A 350 3.78 -2.23 -28.65
N LEU A 351 3.12 -2.16 -29.81
CA LEU A 351 1.77 -1.62 -29.90
C LEU A 351 0.77 -2.45 -29.08
N LYS A 352 0.86 -3.78 -29.19
CA LYS A 352 -0.01 -4.72 -28.46
C LYS A 352 0.18 -4.62 -26.95
N ILE A 353 1.42 -4.78 -26.47
CA ILE A 353 1.69 -4.82 -25.03
C ILE A 353 1.41 -3.48 -24.36
N ASN A 354 1.69 -2.36 -25.05
CA ASN A 354 1.35 -1.04 -24.51
C ASN A 354 -0.16 -0.90 -24.35
N THR A 355 -0.95 -1.33 -25.33
CA THR A 355 -2.41 -1.35 -25.22
C THR A 355 -2.89 -2.22 -24.06
N VAL A 356 -2.35 -3.43 -23.91
CA VAL A 356 -2.73 -4.35 -22.82
C VAL A 356 -2.43 -3.74 -21.45
N ILE A 357 -1.18 -3.28 -21.23
CA ILE A 357 -0.77 -2.59 -19.99
C ILE A 357 -1.73 -1.45 -19.69
N GLN A 358 -2.09 -0.68 -20.73
CA GLN A 358 -2.96 0.47 -20.61
C GLN A 358 -4.43 0.15 -20.30
N LYS A 359 -4.97 -0.96 -20.79
CA LYS A 359 -6.32 -1.44 -20.40
C LYS A 359 -6.33 -1.97 -18.96
N CYS A 360 -5.22 -2.57 -18.54
CA CYS A 360 -5.04 -3.10 -17.19
C CYS A 360 -4.84 -2.01 -16.12
N ALA A 361 -4.14 -0.92 -16.43
CA ALA A 361 -3.75 0.11 -15.45
C ALA A 361 -4.86 1.08 -14.98
N LYS A 362 -6.13 0.86 -15.38
CA LYS A 362 -7.31 1.70 -15.05
C LYS A 362 -7.14 3.22 -15.26
N GLU A 363 -6.45 3.64 -16.32
CA GLU A 363 -6.39 5.09 -16.61
C GLU A 363 -7.80 5.63 -16.95
N ASN A 364 -8.20 6.74 -16.33
CA ASN A 364 -9.55 7.29 -16.43
C ASN A 364 -10.01 7.46 -17.90
N GLY A 365 -11.25 7.03 -18.20
CA GLY A 365 -11.87 7.14 -19.52
C GLY A 365 -11.52 6.03 -20.51
N ARG A 366 -11.08 4.84 -20.04
CA ARG A 366 -10.76 3.70 -20.90
C ARG A 366 -11.69 2.50 -20.73
N PRO A 367 -11.82 1.66 -21.79
CA PRO A 367 -12.33 0.31 -21.64
C PRO A 367 -11.38 -0.50 -20.75
N VAL A 368 -11.90 -0.96 -19.62
CA VAL A 368 -11.26 -1.97 -18.78
C VAL A 368 -11.71 -3.36 -19.23
N TYR A 369 -10.92 -4.39 -18.95
CA TYR A 369 -11.36 -5.76 -19.23
C TYR A 369 -12.58 -6.12 -18.37
N GLY A 370 -13.49 -6.88 -18.94
CA GLY A 370 -14.61 -7.51 -18.26
C GLY A 370 -14.24 -8.86 -17.65
N SER A 371 -13.25 -9.54 -18.23
CA SER A 371 -12.82 -10.89 -17.84
C SER A 371 -11.36 -11.16 -18.22
N PHE A 372 -10.76 -12.21 -17.66
CA PHE A 372 -9.42 -12.67 -18.06
C PHE A 372 -9.40 -13.19 -19.50
N ALA A 373 -10.49 -13.82 -19.97
CA ALA A 373 -10.64 -14.27 -21.35
C ALA A 373 -10.46 -13.13 -22.38
N GLU A 374 -10.99 -11.92 -22.10
CA GLU A 374 -10.78 -10.76 -22.97
C GLU A 374 -9.30 -10.33 -23.02
N LEU A 375 -8.63 -10.32 -21.87
CA LEU A 375 -7.20 -10.02 -21.77
C LEU A 375 -6.36 -11.04 -22.55
N LEU A 376 -6.64 -12.33 -22.36
CA LEU A 376 -5.98 -13.41 -23.11
C LEU A 376 -6.24 -13.29 -24.62
N GLY A 377 -7.44 -12.87 -25.01
CA GLY A 377 -7.79 -12.56 -26.40
C GLY A 377 -6.90 -11.46 -26.99
N ASP A 378 -6.68 -10.38 -26.25
CA ASP A 378 -5.80 -9.27 -26.67
C ASP A 378 -4.32 -9.66 -26.69
N LEU A 379 -3.86 -10.54 -25.80
CA LEU A 379 -2.50 -11.08 -25.83
C LEU A 379 -2.25 -11.99 -27.03
N GLY A 380 -3.25 -12.82 -27.37
CA GLY A 380 -3.21 -13.78 -28.47
C GLY A 380 -3.50 -13.18 -29.84
N THR A 381 -4.21 -12.06 -29.92
CA THR A 381 -4.50 -11.40 -31.20
C THR A 381 -3.32 -10.55 -31.66
N PRO A 382 -2.93 -10.67 -32.93
CA PRO A 382 -1.77 -9.94 -33.42
C PRO A 382 -2.17 -8.56 -33.99
N ALA A 383 -3.44 -8.13 -33.93
CA ALA A 383 -3.93 -6.90 -34.57
C ALA A 383 -4.44 -5.88 -33.54
N CYS A 384 -3.72 -4.78 -33.38
CA CYS A 384 -4.23 -3.60 -32.68
C CYS A 384 -5.10 -2.77 -33.62
N THR A 385 -6.18 -2.22 -33.09
CA THR A 385 -7.14 -1.42 -33.85
C THR A 385 -6.61 -0.02 -34.16
N GLY A 386 -7.23 0.69 -35.11
CA GLY A 386 -6.94 2.11 -35.34
C GLY A 386 -7.22 2.98 -34.10
N LYS A 387 -8.20 2.59 -33.27
CA LYS A 387 -8.51 3.25 -32.01
C LYS A 387 -7.35 3.13 -31.01
N ASP A 388 -6.74 1.95 -30.89
CA ASP A 388 -5.60 1.71 -29.99
C ASP A 388 -4.38 2.58 -30.37
N LYS A 389 -4.10 2.73 -31.66
CA LYS A 389 -3.02 3.59 -32.14
C LYS A 389 -3.25 5.07 -31.81
N SER A 390 -4.48 5.55 -32.07
CA SER A 390 -4.86 6.93 -31.75
C SER A 390 -4.77 7.18 -30.24
N PHE A 391 -5.22 6.20 -29.47
CA PHE A 391 -5.19 6.21 -28.02
C PHE A 391 -3.74 6.35 -27.48
N LEU A 392 -2.82 5.47 -27.90
CA LEU A 392 -1.42 5.52 -27.45
C LEU A 392 -0.72 6.82 -27.85
N LYS A 393 -1.07 7.39 -29.01
CA LYS A 393 -0.55 8.70 -29.44
C LYS A 393 -1.05 9.83 -28.53
N ALA A 394 -2.33 9.84 -28.19
CA ALA A 394 -2.89 10.81 -27.25
C ALA A 394 -2.25 10.67 -25.86
N ARG A 395 -2.01 9.44 -25.42
CA ARG A 395 -1.32 9.16 -24.15
C ARG A 395 0.12 9.64 -24.14
N ALA A 396 0.87 9.42 -25.22
CA ALA A 396 2.25 9.91 -25.33
C ALA A 396 2.30 11.43 -25.14
N LYS A 397 1.34 12.15 -25.75
CA LYS A 397 1.19 13.59 -25.57
C LYS A 397 0.87 13.96 -24.12
N LYS A 398 -0.07 13.26 -23.50
CA LYS A 398 -0.48 13.45 -22.10
C LYS A 398 0.68 13.21 -21.12
N LEU A 399 1.51 12.20 -21.35
CA LEU A 399 2.73 11.95 -20.57
C LEU A 399 3.74 13.09 -20.71
N CYS A 400 3.93 13.63 -21.92
CA CYS A 400 4.80 14.79 -22.13
C CYS A 400 4.27 16.05 -21.42
N GLU A 401 2.96 16.27 -21.46
CA GLU A 401 2.30 17.35 -20.71
C GLU A 401 2.45 17.15 -19.19
N TYR A 402 2.34 15.92 -18.70
CA TYR A 402 2.61 15.56 -17.30
C TYR A 402 4.06 15.82 -16.91
N ASP A 403 5.03 15.44 -17.75
CA ASP A 403 6.45 15.66 -17.47
C ASP A 403 6.77 17.16 -17.43
N LYS A 404 6.21 17.96 -18.34
CA LYS A 404 6.32 19.42 -18.30
C LYS A 404 5.70 20.01 -17.04
N ALA A 405 4.48 19.62 -16.69
CA ALA A 405 3.83 20.09 -15.47
C ALA A 405 4.61 19.67 -14.21
N ARG A 406 5.21 18.48 -14.22
CA ARG A 406 6.08 17.97 -13.16
C ARG A 406 7.37 18.78 -13.04
N GLU A 407 7.99 19.12 -14.15
CA GLU A 407 9.19 19.99 -14.22
C GLU A 407 8.88 21.43 -13.77
N GLU A 408 7.78 22.02 -14.23
CA GLU A 408 7.33 23.37 -13.87
C GLU A 408 7.03 23.50 -12.37
N ARG A 409 6.34 22.51 -11.78
CA ARG A 409 6.09 22.43 -10.33
C ARG A 409 7.37 22.20 -9.51
N THR A 410 8.46 21.82 -10.17
CA THR A 410 9.79 21.66 -9.57
C THR A 410 10.61 22.96 -9.68
N ASN A 411 10.32 23.81 -10.68
CA ASN A 411 11.03 25.07 -10.93
C ASN A 411 10.35 26.34 -10.35
N SER A 412 9.10 26.27 -9.87
CA SER A 412 8.33 27.43 -9.38
C SER A 412 8.69 27.94 -7.97
N PHE A 413 9.92 27.72 -7.49
CA PHE A 413 10.44 28.33 -6.26
C PHE A 413 11.37 29.50 -6.58
N VAL A 414 10.79 30.63 -6.98
CA VAL A 414 11.44 31.95 -6.91
C VAL A 414 10.47 32.89 -6.22
N ALA A 415 10.93 33.51 -5.13
CA ALA A 415 10.18 34.43 -4.28
C ALA A 415 9.68 35.67 -5.04
N THR A 416 8.44 36.12 -4.74
CA THR A 416 8.09 37.51 -4.35
C THR A 416 6.56 37.68 -4.25
N ASP A 417 6.10 38.01 -3.04
CA ASP A 417 5.19 39.12 -2.75
C ASP A 417 3.89 39.28 -3.57
N ARG A 418 3.13 38.19 -3.78
CA ARG A 418 1.73 38.28 -4.20
C ARG A 418 0.82 37.54 -3.25
N GLN A 419 -0.26 38.19 -2.85
CA GLN A 419 -1.32 37.55 -2.06
C GLN A 419 -1.84 36.30 -2.80
N PRO A 420 -1.99 35.17 -2.09
CA PRO A 420 -2.52 33.96 -2.69
C PRO A 420 -3.98 34.20 -3.10
N GLN A 421 -4.26 34.11 -4.39
CA GLN A 421 -5.62 33.85 -4.85
C GLN A 421 -6.01 32.42 -4.44
N PRO A 422 -7.28 32.16 -4.10
CA PRO A 422 -7.73 30.82 -3.73
C PRO A 422 -7.78 29.95 -4.97
N VAL A 423 -6.71 29.21 -5.24
CA VAL A 423 -6.70 28.17 -6.26
C VAL A 423 -7.27 26.92 -5.63
N VAL A 424 -8.56 26.69 -5.90
CA VAL A 424 -9.23 25.40 -5.70
C VAL A 424 -8.55 24.36 -6.60
N GLY A 425 -8.18 23.20 -6.05
CA GLY A 425 -7.70 22.06 -6.83
C GLY A 425 -7.17 20.92 -5.98
N TYR A 426 -8.08 20.06 -5.51
CA TYR A 426 -7.77 18.75 -4.95
C TYR A 426 -7.09 17.86 -6.01
N GLY A 427 -6.03 17.17 -5.59
CA GLY A 427 -5.47 15.98 -6.24
C GLY A 427 -3.96 15.98 -6.50
N SER A 428 -3.34 14.80 -6.45
CA SER A 428 -1.95 14.57 -6.89
C SER A 428 -1.75 15.00 -8.36
N LEU A 429 -0.51 15.23 -8.80
CA LEU A 429 -0.28 15.60 -10.21
C LEU A 429 -0.74 14.46 -11.13
N GLU A 430 -0.59 13.24 -10.66
CA GLU A 430 -1.01 12.00 -11.28
C GLU A 430 -2.54 11.96 -11.47
N GLU A 431 -3.32 12.26 -10.41
CA GLU A 431 -4.79 12.40 -10.47
C GLU A 431 -5.25 13.50 -11.44
N LYS A 432 -4.56 14.66 -11.48
CA LYS A 432 -4.87 15.74 -12.44
C LYS A 432 -4.75 15.30 -13.88
N PHE A 433 -3.80 14.41 -14.13
CA PHE A 433 -3.64 13.75 -15.43
C PHE A 433 -4.39 12.41 -15.47
N GLY A 434 -5.33 12.11 -14.58
CA GLY A 434 -6.12 10.87 -14.59
C GLY A 434 -5.28 9.59 -14.63
N PHE A 435 -4.03 9.66 -14.15
CA PHE A 435 -3.18 8.52 -13.87
C PHE A 435 -3.50 8.05 -12.45
N ASP A 436 -4.71 7.51 -12.24
CA ASP A 436 -5.10 7.05 -10.91
C ASP A 436 -4.40 5.73 -10.56
N GLY A 437 -3.50 5.82 -9.59
CA GLY A 437 -3.41 4.80 -8.55
C GLY A 437 -4.57 5.03 -7.59
N THR A 438 -5.53 4.10 -7.56
CA THR A 438 -6.66 4.04 -6.62
C THR A 438 -7.93 4.77 -7.05
N VAL A 439 -8.78 4.05 -7.79
CA VAL A 439 -10.22 4.27 -7.77
C VAL A 439 -10.73 3.91 -6.37
N LEU A 440 -11.20 4.90 -5.60
CA LEU A 440 -12.13 4.68 -4.49
C LEU A 440 -13.53 4.57 -5.10
N LEU A 441 -14.03 3.34 -5.25
CA LEU A 441 -15.45 3.08 -5.40
C LEU A 441 -15.93 2.55 -4.06
N SER A 442 -16.57 3.39 -3.26
CA SER A 442 -17.63 2.90 -2.38
C SER A 442 -18.74 2.36 -3.27
N GLU A 443 -19.07 1.08 -3.14
CA GLU A 443 -20.17 0.45 -3.88
C GLU A 443 -21.50 1.20 -3.64
N PRO A 444 -22.28 1.52 -4.68
CA PRO A 444 -23.71 1.69 -4.54
C PRO A 444 -24.38 0.32 -4.70
N SER A 445 -25.05 -0.15 -3.66
CA SER A 445 -26.13 -1.13 -3.81
C SER A 445 -27.42 -0.37 -4.07
N ASP A 446 -27.98 -0.50 -5.28
CA ASP A 446 -29.24 0.13 -5.67
C ASP A 446 -30.44 -0.48 -4.92
N GLU A 447 -31.42 0.39 -4.63
CA GLU A 447 -32.76 0.14 -4.06
C GLU A 447 -32.92 -0.04 -2.54
N GLU A 448 -32.05 0.53 -1.71
CA GLU A 448 -32.49 0.98 -0.38
C GLU A 448 -32.95 2.43 -0.45
N LYS A 449 -34.15 2.70 0.08
CA LYS A 449 -34.67 4.05 0.25
C LYS A 449 -33.62 4.83 1.07
N LEU A 450 -32.88 5.73 0.42
CA LEU A 450 -31.87 6.53 1.10
C LEU A 450 -32.59 7.47 2.07
N ASP A 451 -32.50 7.15 3.36
CA ASP A 451 -33.13 7.95 4.40
C ASP A 451 -32.20 9.08 4.87
N PHE A 452 -30.87 8.95 4.73
CA PHE A 452 -29.93 10.02 5.10
C PHE A 452 -28.83 10.26 4.07
N SER A 453 -28.49 11.53 3.92
CA SER A 453 -27.25 11.98 3.29
C SER A 453 -26.54 12.94 4.24
N ILE A 454 -25.24 12.74 4.47
CA ILE A 454 -24.40 13.55 5.35
C ILE A 454 -23.14 13.97 4.60
N MET A 455 -22.83 15.25 4.59
CA MET A 455 -21.59 15.77 4.05
C MET A 455 -20.55 15.97 5.16
N MET A 456 -19.36 15.43 4.97
CA MET A 456 -18.17 15.79 5.76
C MET A 456 -17.72 17.19 5.36
N CYS A 457 -17.90 18.21 6.21
CA CYS A 457 -17.58 19.59 5.85
C CYS A 457 -16.08 19.80 5.57
N SER A 458 -15.21 19.00 6.19
CA SER A 458 -13.76 19.08 6.02
C SER A 458 -13.27 18.57 4.67
N THR A 459 -13.96 17.59 4.07
CA THR A 459 -13.53 16.92 2.83
C THR A 459 -14.50 17.12 1.67
N GLY A 460 -15.73 17.58 1.93
CA GLY A 460 -16.82 17.62 0.97
C GLY A 460 -17.41 16.24 0.63
N GLN A 461 -16.93 15.17 1.25
CA GLN A 461 -17.41 13.81 0.99
C GLN A 461 -18.85 13.65 1.46
N VAL A 462 -19.71 13.06 0.63
CA VAL A 462 -21.10 12.76 0.97
C VAL A 462 -21.25 11.27 1.27
N LEU A 463 -21.82 10.97 2.44
CA LEU A 463 -22.13 9.62 2.92
C LEU A 463 -23.65 9.43 2.87
N ASN A 464 -24.10 8.33 2.25
CA ASN A 464 -25.51 8.00 2.13
C ASN A 464 -25.84 6.74 2.94
N PHE A 465 -26.98 6.75 3.64
CA PHE A 465 -27.40 5.64 4.49
C PHE A 465 -28.84 5.22 4.18
N GLY A 466 -29.07 3.92 4.02
CA GLY A 466 -30.39 3.30 3.84
C GLY A 466 -31.16 3.03 5.15
N LYS A 467 -30.70 3.59 6.27
CA LYS A 467 -31.31 3.41 7.60
C LYS A 467 -31.95 4.70 8.08
N SER A 468 -33.12 4.65 8.71
CA SER A 468 -33.79 5.79 9.34
C SER A 468 -33.19 6.20 10.71
N GLU A 469 -32.22 5.43 11.22
CA GLU A 469 -31.40 5.78 12.37
C GLU A 469 -29.95 5.28 12.16
N ILE A 470 -28.97 6.11 12.49
CA ILE A 470 -27.54 5.78 12.40
C ILE A 470 -26.79 6.21 13.68
N ILE A 471 -25.78 5.44 14.05
CA ILE A 471 -24.84 5.75 15.13
C ILE A 471 -23.50 6.18 14.54
N ILE A 472 -22.98 7.32 15.01
CA ILE A 472 -21.69 7.88 14.60
C ILE A 472 -20.71 7.79 15.77
N GLY A 473 -19.52 7.23 15.53
CA GLY A 473 -18.50 7.05 16.56
C GLY A 473 -17.19 6.49 16.03
N LYS A 474 -16.16 6.35 16.88
CA LYS A 474 -14.83 5.83 16.48
C LYS A 474 -14.73 4.30 16.46
N ASP A 475 -15.74 3.60 16.98
CA ASP A 475 -15.75 2.14 17.06
C ASP A 475 -16.24 1.56 15.73
N SER A 476 -15.66 0.44 15.28
CA SER A 476 -16.02 -0.21 14.02
C SER A 476 -17.44 -0.77 13.97
N ARG A 477 -18.14 -0.79 15.12
CA ARG A 477 -19.55 -1.19 15.24
C ARG A 477 -20.54 -0.06 14.94
N CYS A 478 -20.07 1.18 14.75
CA CYS A 478 -20.91 2.32 14.37
C CYS A 478 -21.27 2.28 12.87
N ASP A 479 -22.45 2.80 12.53
CA ASP A 479 -22.91 2.91 11.13
C ASP A 479 -22.04 3.89 10.33
N MET A 480 -21.55 4.95 10.99
CA MET A 480 -20.52 5.84 10.47
C MET A 480 -19.31 5.83 11.42
N VAL A 481 -18.22 5.22 10.95
CA VAL A 481 -16.94 5.21 11.67
C VAL A 481 -16.21 6.53 11.43
N TRP A 482 -16.18 7.37 12.46
CA TRP A 482 -15.52 8.67 12.44
C TRP A 482 -14.25 8.64 13.29
N SER A 483 -13.16 8.14 12.69
CA SER A 483 -11.88 7.87 13.35
C SER A 483 -11.04 9.12 13.64
N GLN A 484 -11.65 10.13 14.29
CA GLN A 484 -10.95 11.33 14.75
C GLN A 484 -10.61 11.22 16.25
N PRO A 485 -9.48 11.79 16.72
CA PRO A 485 -9.02 11.64 18.11
C PRO A 485 -10.03 12.10 19.17
N TYR A 486 -10.87 13.09 18.83
CA TYR A 486 -11.88 13.68 19.71
C TYR A 486 -13.27 13.02 19.61
N VAL A 487 -13.43 11.98 18.80
CA VAL A 487 -14.69 11.22 18.67
C VAL A 487 -14.70 10.05 19.68
N SER A 488 -15.85 9.80 20.29
CA SER A 488 -16.06 8.74 21.30
C SER A 488 -16.47 7.43 20.63
N ARG A 489 -16.32 6.28 21.32
CA ARG A 489 -16.56 4.93 20.73
C ARG A 489 -17.93 4.84 20.05
N ALA A 490 -18.98 5.23 20.77
CA ALA A 490 -20.25 5.68 20.20
C ALA A 490 -20.40 7.13 20.66
N HIS A 491 -20.51 8.08 19.73
CA HIS A 491 -20.48 9.51 20.06
C HIS A 491 -21.86 10.13 20.00
N LEU A 492 -22.55 9.98 18.88
CA LEU A 492 -23.89 10.52 18.70
C LEU A 492 -24.76 9.59 17.85
N LYS A 493 -26.07 9.80 17.92
CA LYS A 493 -27.08 9.11 17.14
C LYS A 493 -27.88 10.12 16.33
N LEU A 494 -28.13 9.81 15.06
CA LEU A 494 -29.00 10.58 14.17
C LEU A 494 -30.20 9.74 13.76
N ARG A 495 -31.40 10.30 13.89
CA ARG A 495 -32.66 9.66 13.47
C ARG A 495 -33.45 10.60 12.55
N LYS A 496 -33.96 10.09 11.43
CA LYS A 496 -34.84 10.84 10.54
C LYS A 496 -36.27 10.59 10.98
N ASN A 497 -37.00 11.65 11.24
CA ASN A 497 -38.38 11.60 11.70
C ASN A 497 -39.34 11.56 10.48
N PRO A 498 -40.59 11.07 10.66
CA PRO A 498 -41.56 10.97 9.57
C PRO A 498 -41.97 12.29 8.90
N ASP A 499 -41.68 13.42 9.55
CA ASP A 499 -41.97 14.79 9.09
C ASP A 499 -40.79 15.45 8.34
N GLU A 500 -39.79 14.66 7.92
CA GLU A 500 -38.55 15.10 7.27
C GLU A 500 -37.62 15.95 8.17
N SER A 501 -37.88 16.01 9.49
CA SER A 501 -36.93 16.53 10.48
C SER A 501 -35.94 15.46 10.94
N TYR A 502 -34.87 15.88 11.62
CA TYR A 502 -33.84 14.99 12.14
C TYR A 502 -33.66 15.17 13.65
N SER A 503 -33.59 14.08 14.40
CA SER A 503 -33.23 14.08 15.83
C SER A 503 -31.74 13.76 16.00
N VAL A 504 -31.02 14.64 16.71
CA VAL A 504 -29.63 14.43 17.14
C VAL A 504 -29.60 14.10 18.63
N THR A 505 -28.96 13.00 19.01
CA THR A 505 -28.76 12.59 20.41
C THR A 505 -27.28 12.41 20.70
N ASP A 506 -26.75 13.07 21.73
CA ASP A 506 -25.41 12.76 22.24
C ASP A 506 -25.46 11.51 23.14
N LEU A 507 -24.58 10.52 22.88
CA LEU A 507 -24.59 9.21 23.55
C LEU A 507 -23.68 9.17 24.80
N GLY A 508 -23.50 10.30 25.48
CA GLY A 508 -22.59 10.41 26.63
C GLY A 508 -21.15 10.61 26.17
N SER A 509 -20.96 11.43 25.14
CA SER A 509 -19.66 11.63 24.53
C SER A 509 -18.72 12.46 25.41
N THR A 510 -17.41 12.22 25.26
CA THR A 510 -16.39 12.89 26.09
C THR A 510 -16.26 14.37 25.77
N ASN A 511 -16.36 14.73 24.48
CA ASN A 511 -16.16 16.10 24.01
C ASN A 511 -17.47 16.83 23.67
N GLY A 512 -18.61 16.16 23.78
CA GLY A 512 -19.93 16.72 23.48
C GLY A 512 -20.21 16.84 21.98
N THR A 513 -21.50 16.78 21.66
CA THR A 513 -22.06 17.06 20.33
C THR A 513 -22.63 18.48 20.27
N TYR A 514 -22.30 19.23 19.23
CA TYR A 514 -22.79 20.60 19.02
C TYR A 514 -23.51 20.69 17.68
N VAL A 515 -24.58 21.46 17.60
CA VAL A 515 -25.37 21.65 16.37
C VAL A 515 -25.57 23.12 16.06
N ILE A 516 -25.70 23.45 14.79
CA ILE A 516 -26.16 24.76 14.33
C ILE A 516 -27.17 24.56 13.20
N ASP A 517 -28.33 25.18 13.33
CA ASP A 517 -29.40 25.13 12.34
C ASP A 517 -29.85 26.55 11.98
N VAL A 518 -29.39 27.00 10.80
CA VAL A 518 -29.68 28.33 10.28
C VAL A 518 -31.18 28.49 9.96
N GLY A 519 -31.90 27.39 9.69
CA GLY A 519 -33.34 27.40 9.43
C GLY A 519 -34.19 27.66 10.68
N LEU A 520 -33.65 27.37 11.86
CA LEU A 520 -34.27 27.65 13.17
C LEU A 520 -33.89 29.02 13.75
N GLY A 521 -33.06 29.79 13.05
CA GLY A 521 -32.60 31.10 13.51
C GLY A 521 -31.59 31.02 14.66
N GLU A 522 -30.91 29.88 14.84
CA GLU A 522 -29.83 29.73 15.83
C GLU A 522 -28.51 30.27 15.23
N PRO A 523 -27.99 31.42 15.70
CA PRO A 523 -26.80 32.05 15.12
C PRO A 523 -25.48 31.41 15.57
N ASP A 524 -25.52 30.55 16.59
CA ASP A 524 -24.36 29.99 17.28
C ASP A 524 -24.52 28.48 17.51
N TRP A 525 -23.38 27.81 17.75
CA TRP A 525 -23.35 26.38 18.05
C TRP A 525 -24.00 26.07 19.41
N VAL A 526 -25.04 25.25 19.40
CA VAL A 526 -25.76 24.79 20.59
C VAL A 526 -25.30 23.39 20.96
N ARG A 527 -24.93 23.18 22.22
CA ARG A 527 -24.57 21.84 22.72
C ARG A 527 -25.82 20.99 22.92
N VAL A 528 -25.81 19.75 22.42
CA VAL A 528 -26.84 18.75 22.68
C VAL A 528 -26.58 18.11 24.05
N PRO A 529 -27.51 18.21 25.02
CA PRO A 529 -27.35 17.52 26.31
C PRO A 529 -27.29 16.00 26.12
N SER A 530 -26.43 15.33 26.89
CA SER A 530 -26.25 13.88 26.82
C SER A 530 -27.57 13.17 27.11
N GLY A 531 -28.00 12.30 26.18
CA GLY A 531 -29.24 11.53 26.28
C GLY A 531 -30.52 12.27 25.90
N GLU A 532 -30.46 13.57 25.61
CA GLU A 532 -31.60 14.35 25.11
C GLU A 532 -31.61 14.40 23.58
N GLU A 533 -32.80 14.45 22.99
CA GLU A 533 -32.97 14.61 21.55
C GLU A 533 -33.14 16.09 21.19
N LYS A 534 -32.31 16.58 20.27
CA LYS A 534 -32.44 17.91 19.67
C LYS A 534 -32.89 17.77 18.22
N THR A 535 -34.02 18.38 17.87
CA THR A 535 -34.53 18.41 16.50
C THR A 535 -33.81 19.46 15.66
N VAL A 536 -33.39 19.07 14.45
CA VAL A 536 -32.75 19.90 13.43
C VAL A 536 -33.32 19.59 12.04
N TYR A 537 -33.05 20.45 11.07
CA TYR A 537 -33.53 20.35 9.70
C TYR A 537 -32.40 20.14 8.70
N LYS A 538 -32.80 19.86 7.45
CA LYS A 538 -31.92 19.77 6.29
C LYS A 538 -31.04 21.01 6.18
N GLY A 539 -29.73 20.82 6.06
CA GLY A 539 -28.73 21.89 6.02
C GLY A 539 -28.09 22.20 7.38
N ALA A 540 -28.61 21.67 8.49
CA ALA A 540 -27.99 21.81 9.81
C ALA A 540 -26.60 21.17 9.85
N LYS A 541 -25.69 21.79 10.59
CA LYS A 541 -24.34 21.27 10.81
C LYS A 541 -24.19 20.73 12.22
N ILE A 542 -23.41 19.67 12.35
CA ILE A 542 -23.07 19.04 13.62
C ILE A 542 -21.55 19.05 13.77
N ARG A 543 -21.06 19.49 14.93
CA ARG A 543 -19.65 19.57 15.26
C ARG A 543 -19.32 18.61 16.39
N VAL A 544 -18.24 17.87 16.19
CA VAL A 544 -17.60 17.02 17.18
C VAL A 544 -16.12 17.39 17.20
N GLY A 545 -15.65 17.97 18.31
CA GLY A 545 -14.31 18.54 18.39
C GLY A 545 -14.07 19.62 17.32
N SER A 546 -13.06 19.43 16.45
CA SER A 546 -12.77 20.34 15.33
C SER A 546 -13.36 19.90 13.99
N SER A 547 -14.06 18.76 13.94
CA SER A 547 -14.70 18.29 12.71
C SER A 547 -16.17 18.65 12.66
N GLU A 548 -16.66 18.88 11.45
CA GLU A 548 -18.06 19.21 11.16
C GLU A 548 -18.64 18.29 10.09
N ILE A 549 -19.90 17.96 10.26
CA ILE A 549 -20.74 17.30 9.25
C ILE A 549 -21.98 18.13 9.00
N GLN A 550 -22.59 17.99 7.83
CA GLN A 550 -23.81 18.68 7.44
C GLN A 550 -24.86 17.66 6.98
N ILE A 551 -26.08 17.80 7.47
CA ILE A 551 -27.22 16.99 7.00
C ILE A 551 -27.67 17.55 5.65
N LEU A 552 -27.76 16.69 4.64
CA LEU A 552 -27.98 17.10 3.25
C LEU A 552 -29.40 17.03 2.74
#